data_AF-A0A3F2UEA6-F1
#
_entry.id   AF-A0A3F2UEA6-F1
#
_cell.length_a   1.000
_cell.length_b   1.000
_cell.length_c   1.000
_cell.angle_alpha   90.00
_cell.angle_beta   90.00
_cell.angle_gamma   90.00
#
_symmetry.space_group_name_H-M   'P 1'
#
loop_
_entity.id
_entity.type
_entity.pdbx_description
1 polymer ?
#
loop_
_entity_poly.entity_id
_entity_poly.type
_entity_poly.pdbx_seq_one_letter_code
_entity_poly.pdbx_strand_id
1 'polypeptide(L)' 'MASFFSKKWLYRLASTLILGGFAMLCQPFTHALFVLGFPVLLAGVVVFMILDHVPDGRIEEDKNG' A
#
# COMPACT_ATOMS: atom_id res chain seq x y z
N MET A 1 -7.97 -11.98 15.67
CA MET A 1 -9.25 -12.09 14.96
C MET A 1 -9.42 -10.96 13.92
N ALA A 2 -8.55 -10.88 12.89
CA ALA A 2 -8.73 -9.95 11.76
C ALA A 2 -7.88 -10.31 10.51
N SER A 3 -7.40 -11.56 10.39
CA SER A 3 -6.20 -11.84 9.58
C SER A 3 -6.40 -12.17 8.09
N PHE A 4 -7.63 -12.18 7.53
CA PHE A 4 -7.81 -12.74 6.17
C PHE A 4 -8.76 -12.00 5.22
N PHE A 5 -9.61 -11.06 5.68
CA PHE A 5 -10.69 -10.52 4.84
C PHE A 5 -10.31 -9.39 3.87
N SER A 6 -9.05 -8.95 3.80
CA SER A 6 -8.76 -7.73 3.03
C SER A 6 -7.37 -7.59 2.44
N LYS A 7 -6.53 -8.63 2.26
CA LYS A 7 -5.24 -8.44 1.54
C LYS A 7 -5.45 -7.72 0.20
N LYS A 8 -6.41 -8.14 -0.62
CA LYS A 8 -6.79 -7.45 -1.87
C LYS A 8 -7.26 -6.00 -1.64
N TRP A 9 -7.98 -5.73 -0.56
CA TRP A 9 -8.46 -4.39 -0.24
C TRP A 9 -7.34 -3.49 0.28
N LEU A 10 -6.43 -4.01 1.09
CA LEU A 10 -5.22 -3.35 1.58
C LEU A 10 -4.26 -3.04 0.43
N TYR A 11 -4.07 -3.97 -0.52
CA TYR A 11 -3.33 -3.71 -1.75
C TYR A 11 -3.98 -2.61 -2.58
N ARG A 12 -5.30 -2.66 -2.79
CA ARG A 12 -6.02 -1.60 -3.49
C ARG A 12 -5.88 -0.26 -2.78
N LEU A 13 -6.02 -0.23 -1.45
CA LEU A 13 -5.90 0.97 -0.63
C LEU A 13 -4.49 1.55 -0.73
N ALA A 14 -3.46 0.71 -0.59
CA ALA A 14 -2.06 1.10 -0.76
C ALA A 14 -1.80 1.67 -2.15
N SER A 15 -2.26 1.01 -3.22
CA SER A 15 -2.12 1.51 -4.59
C SER A 15 -2.83 2.84 -4.81
N THR A 16 -4.05 3.03 -4.30
CA THR A 16 -4.74 4.33 -4.39
C THR A 16 -4.06 5.41 -3.56
N LEU A 17 -3.47 5.07 -2.42
CA LEU A 17 -2.76 6.02 -1.56
C LEU A 17 -1.46 6.50 -2.21
N ILE A 18 -0.73 5.58 -2.85
CA ILE A 18 0.48 5.89 -3.64
C ILE A 18 0.12 6.74 -4.85
N LEU A 19 -0.90 6.33 -5.63
CA LEU A 19 -1.31 7.06 -6.83
C LEU A 19 -1.86 8.45 -6.49
N GLY A 20 -2.65 8.56 -5.42
CA GLY A 20 -3.16 9.82 -4.90
C GLY A 20 -2.06 10.74 -4.40
N GLY A 21 -1.10 10.22 -3.64
CA GLY A 21 0.08 10.97 -3.20
C GLY A 21 0.93 11.47 -4.38
N PHE A 22 1.13 10.63 -5.40
CA PHE A 22 1.87 11.01 -6.60
C PHE A 22 1.14 12.10 -7.41
N ALA A 23 -0.18 11.97 -7.56
CA ALA A 23 -1.00 12.99 -8.20
C ALA A 23 -0.96 14.34 -7.45
N MET A 24 -0.95 14.31 -6.11
CA MET A 24 -0.82 15.51 -5.28
C MET A 24 0.55 16.19 -5.44
N LEU A 25 1.63 15.43 -5.63
CA LEU A 25 2.96 15.98 -5.89
C LEU A 25 3.09 16.62 -7.28
N CYS A 26 2.31 16.16 -8.27
CA CYS A 26 2.29 16.70 -9.62
C CYS A 26 1.52 18.03 -9.77
N GLN A 27 0.70 18.45 -8.80
CA GLN A 27 -0.05 19.71 -8.90
C GLN A 27 0.78 20.93 -8.41
N PRO A 28 0.90 22.01 -9.21
CA PRO A 28 1.57 23.26 -8.79
C PRO A 28 0.67 24.21 -7.99
N PHE A 29 -0.55 23.78 -7.60
CA PHE A 29 -1.61 24.71 -7.20
C PHE A 29 -1.70 25.00 -5.71
N THR A 30 -1.24 24.11 -4.82
CA THR A 30 -1.44 24.30 -3.38
C THR A 30 -0.29 23.73 -2.56
N HIS A 31 0.53 24.62 -2.00
CA HIS A 31 1.70 24.25 -1.17
C HIS A 31 1.33 23.35 0.02
N ALA A 32 0.12 23.51 0.58
CA ALA A 32 -0.37 22.66 1.66
C ALA A 32 -0.65 21.21 1.20
N LEU A 33 -1.18 21.01 -0.01
CA LEU A 33 -1.40 19.68 -0.59
C LEU A 33 -0.07 19.01 -0.97
N PHE A 34 0.92 19.79 -1.41
CA PHE A 34 2.26 19.28 -1.69
C PHE A 34 2.94 18.77 -0.39
N VAL A 35 2.87 19.54 0.69
CA VAL A 35 3.43 19.16 1.99
C VAL A 35 2.73 17.92 2.58
N LEU A 36 1.43 17.75 2.37
CA LEU A 36 0.67 16.57 2.80
C LEU A 36 0.78 15.39 1.81
N GLY A 37 1.10 15.63 0.54
CA GLY A 37 1.27 14.59 -0.46
C GLY A 37 2.45 13.67 -0.16
N PHE A 38 3.54 14.22 0.36
CA PHE A 38 4.72 13.45 0.76
C PHE A 38 4.43 12.40 1.86
N PRO A 39 3.85 12.76 3.04
CA PRO A 39 3.52 11.77 4.06
C PRO A 39 2.44 10.78 3.61
N VAL A 40 1.49 11.21 2.77
CA VAL A 40 0.47 10.31 2.19
C VAL A 40 1.11 9.27 1.28
N LEU A 41 2.02 9.69 0.39
CA LEU A 41 2.78 8.79 -0.48
C LEU A 41 3.65 7.84 0.34
N LEU A 42 4.37 8.36 1.33
CA LEU A 42 5.25 7.58 2.21
C LEU A 42 4.46 6.53 2.99
N ALA A 43 3.30 6.89 3.55
CA ALA A 43 2.42 5.93 4.21
C ALA A 43 1.95 4.83 3.25
N GLY A 44 1.58 5.18 2.02
CA GLY A 44 1.18 4.21 1.00
C GLY A 44 2.29 3.22 0.64
N VAL A 45 3.51 3.73 0.46
CA VAL A 45 4.70 2.90 0.18
C VAL A 45 5.04 2.00 1.35
N VAL A 46 5.01 2.49 2.58
CA VAL A 46 5.28 1.66 3.78
C VAL A 46 4.26 0.54 3.91
N VAL A 47 2.96 0.82 3.74
CA VAL A 47 1.92 -0.21 3.76
C VAL A 47 2.13 -1.23 2.64
N PHE A 48 2.44 -0.77 1.43
CA PHE A 48 2.72 -1.66 0.30
C PHE A 48 3.95 -2.55 0.57
N MET A 49 5.02 -1.98 1.12
CA MET A 49 6.26 -2.68 1.45
C MET A 49 6.04 -3.72 2.55
N ILE A 50 5.22 -3.41 3.56
CA ILE A 50 4.83 -4.40 4.58
C ILE A 50 4.04 -5.55 3.94
N LEU A 51 3.07 -5.25 3.07
CA LEU A 51 2.30 -6.29 2.38
C LEU A 51 3.17 -7.15 1.46
N ASP A 52 4.17 -6.55 0.82
CA ASP A 52 5.12 -7.22 -0.08
C ASP A 52 6.11 -8.11 0.67
N HIS A 53 6.56 -7.69 1.85
CA HIS A 53 7.51 -8.45 2.67
C HIS A 53 6.89 -9.44 3.65
N VAL A 54 5.58 -9.36 3.93
CA VAL A 54 4.90 -10.37 4.76
C VAL A 54 4.65 -11.60 3.90
N PRO A 55 5.41 -12.70 4.06
CA PRO A 55 5.19 -13.91 3.30
C PRO A 55 3.74 -14.37 3.52
N ASP A 56 3.01 -14.56 2.43
CA ASP A 56 1.73 -15.23 2.49
C ASP A 56 1.99 -16.60 3.11
N GLY A 57 1.40 -16.90 4.26
CA GLY A 57 1.59 -18.14 4.99
C GLY A 57 1.03 -19.37 4.28
N ARG A 58 1.12 -19.45 2.94
CA ARG A 58 1.07 -20.70 2.19
C ARG A 58 2.35 -21.49 2.43
N ILE A 59 2.47 -21.98 3.66
CA ILE A 59 2.97 -23.32 3.86
C ILE A 59 1.81 -24.24 3.46
N GLU A 60 2.12 -25.36 2.78
CA GLU A 60 1.19 -26.32 2.14
C GLU A 60 0.81 -25.88 0.72
N GLU A 61 1.44 -26.41 -0.34
CA GLU A 61 1.31 -27.80 -0.74
C GLU A 61 2.52 -28.19 -1.62
N ASP A 62 3.61 -28.63 -0.98
CA ASP A 62 4.76 -29.24 -1.66
C ASP A 62 5.03 -30.61 -1.03
N LYS A 63 3.95 -31.40 -0.87
CA LYS A 63 3.98 -32.81 -0.47
C LYS A 63 2.75 -33.54 -1.02
N ASN A 64 2.80 -33.88 -2.30
CA ASN A 64 2.40 -35.21 -2.78
C ASN A 64 3.02 -35.40 -4.17
N GLY A 65 4.13 -36.13 -4.17
CA GLY A 65 4.58 -36.85 -5.36
C GLY A 65 3.66 -38.03 -5.69
#